data_AF-A0A6L7WNP9-F1
#
_entry.id   AF-A0A6L7WNP9-F1
#
_cell.length_a   1.000
_cell.length_b   1.000
_cell.length_c   1.000
_cell.angle_alpha   90.00
_cell.angle_beta   90.00
_cell.angle_gamma   90.00
#
_symmetry.space_group_name_H-M   'P 1'
#
loop_
_entity.id
_entity.type
_entity.pdbx_description
1 polymer ?
#
loop_
_entity_poly.entity_id
_entity_poly.type
_entity_poly.pdbx_seq_one_letter_code
_entity_poly.pdbx_strand_id
1 'polypeptide(L)' 'LRAGMGYCGAPNLDALRRDAELVRITPAGVRESHVHDVVITKEAPNYQSE' A
#
# COMPACT_ATOMS: atom_id res chain seq x y z
N LEU A 1 0.13 6.52 -5.37
CA LEU A 1 1.20 6.20 -6.34
C LEU A 1 2.51 6.93 -6.07
N ARG A 2 2.57 8.28 -6.10
CA ARG A 2 3.83 9.04 -5.92
C ARG A 2 4.56 8.69 -4.61
N ALA A 3 3.83 8.56 -3.50
CA ALA A 3 4.42 8.11 -2.23
C ALA A 3 5.05 6.72 -2.33
N GLY A 4 4.35 5.76 -2.96
CA GLY A 4 4.86 4.40 -3.21
C GLY A 4 6.11 4.39 -4.09
N MET A 5 6.13 5.19 -5.16
CA MET A 5 7.33 5.38 -5.98
C MET A 5 8.51 5.94 -5.17
N GLY A 6 8.25 6.84 -4.22
CA GLY A 6 9.26 7.32 -3.28
C GLY A 6 9.82 6.21 -2.39
N TYR A 7 8.97 5.35 -1.82
CA TYR A 7 9.41 4.19 -1.01
C TYR A 7 10.23 3.19 -1.81
N CYS A 8 9.89 2.98 -3.08
CA CYS A 8 10.64 2.09 -3.97
C CYS A 8 11.84 2.76 -4.67
N GLY A 9 12.12 4.05 -4.40
CA GLY A 9 13.21 4.79 -5.06
C GLY A 9 13.04 4.97 -6.57
N ALA A 10 11.81 4.88 -7.09
CA ALA A 10 11.51 4.91 -8.52
C ALA A 10 11.21 6.36 -9.00
N PRO A 11 12.09 7.00 -9.79
CA PRO A 11 11.88 8.39 -10.24
C PRO A 11 10.78 8.51 -11.30
N ASN A 12 10.43 7.43 -12.00
CA ASN A 12 9.41 7.39 -13.04
C ASN A 12 8.71 6.01 -13.10
N LEU A 13 7.68 5.90 -13.94
CA LEU A 13 6.86 4.67 -14.03
C LEU A 13 7.63 3.48 -14.60
N ASP A 14 8.56 3.70 -15.52
CA ASP A 14 9.33 2.60 -16.12
C ASP A 14 10.31 1.99 -15.11
N ALA A 15 10.95 2.84 -14.29
CA ALA A 15 11.78 2.40 -13.17
C ALA A 15 10.94 1.61 -12.16
N LEU A 16 9.76 2.09 -11.79
CA LEU A 16 8.87 1.36 -10.86
C LEU A 16 8.50 -0.02 -11.41
N ARG A 17 8.13 -0.13 -12.68
CA ARG A 17 7.66 -1.38 -13.28
C ARG A 17 8.75 -2.44 -13.41
N ARG A 18 10.00 -2.01 -13.57
CA ARG A 18 11.13 -2.88 -13.90
C ARG A 18 11.98 -3.23 -12.68
N ASP A 19 12.12 -2.28 -11.76
CA ASP A 19 13.09 -2.35 -10.66
C ASP A 19 12.41 -2.57 -9.30
N ALA A 20 11.07 -2.44 -9.19
CA ALA A 20 10.38 -2.70 -7.93
C ALA A 20 10.30 -4.20 -7.60
N GLU A 21 10.58 -4.53 -6.36
CA GLU A 21 10.45 -5.89 -5.84
C GLU A 21 9.09 -6.10 -5.20
N LEU A 22 8.46 -7.24 -5.53
CA LEU A 22 7.19 -7.65 -4.95
C LEU A 22 7.39 -8.92 -4.12
N VAL A 23 6.76 -8.96 -2.96
CA VAL A 23 6.73 -10.14 -2.09
C VAL A 23 5.34 -10.72 -2.05
N ARG A 24 5.25 -12.06 -1.96
CA ARG A 24 3.98 -12.74 -1.79
C ARG A 24 3.58 -12.71 -0.32
N ILE A 25 2.40 -12.18 -0.03
CA ILE A 25 1.82 -12.16 1.32
C ILE A 25 0.74 -13.23 1.52
N THR A 26 0.47 -13.55 2.77
CA THR A 26 -0.60 -14.49 3.17
C THR A 26 -1.92 -13.73 3.38
N PRO A 27 -3.07 -14.43 3.48
CA PRO A 27 -4.34 -13.80 3.86
C PRO A 27 -4.29 -13.11 5.24
N ALA A 28 -3.49 -13.63 6.17
CA ALA A 28 -3.23 -12.97 7.45
C ALA A 28 -2.49 -11.65 7.25
N GLY A 29 -1.48 -11.62 6.37
CA GLY A 29 -0.75 -10.40 6.02
C GLY A 29 -1.63 -9.36 5.32
N VAL A 30 -2.66 -9.78 4.58
CA VAL A 30 -3.66 -8.85 4.03
C VAL A 30 -4.44 -8.17 5.16
N ARG A 31 -4.97 -8.94 6.13
CA ARG A 31 -5.68 -8.37 7.27
C ARG A 31 -4.80 -7.43 8.09
N GLU A 32 -3.53 -7.79 8.29
CA GLU A 32 -2.52 -6.97 8.96
C GLU A 32 -2.23 -5.65 8.22
N SER A 33 -2.22 -5.68 6.89
CA SER A 33 -1.94 -4.49 6.10
C SER A 33 -3.10 -3.49 6.08
N HIS A 34 -4.33 -3.98 6.29
CA HIS A 34 -5.52 -3.12 6.43
C HIS A 34 -5.63 -2.57 7.85
N VAL A 35 -6.40 -1.50 8.03
CA VAL A 35 -6.76 -1.02 9.38
C VAL A 35 -7.43 -2.16 10.15
N HIS A 36 -6.86 -2.56 11.28
CA HIS A 36 -7.38 -3.62 12.15
C HIS A 36 -7.33 -3.22 13.62
N ASP A 37 -8.22 -3.83 14.42
CA ASP A 37 -8.31 -3.71 15.88
C ASP A 37 -8.54 -2.27 16.41
N VAL A 38 -9.09 -1.38 15.57
CA VAL A 38 -9.49 0.00 15.92
C VAL A 38 -10.81 0.39 15.28
N VAL A 39 -11.50 1.37 15.87
CA VAL A 39 -12.72 1.97 15.29
C VAL A 39 -12.34 3.22 14.50
N ILE A 40 -12.70 3.26 13.22
CA ILE A 40 -12.52 4.43 12.37
C ILE A 40 -13.58 5.46 12.75
N THR A 41 -13.17 6.56 13.38
CA THR A 41 -14.09 7.64 13.81
C THR A 41 -14.29 8.71 12.75
N LYS A 42 -13.38 8.78 11.77
CA LYS A 42 -13.44 9.70 10.63
C LYS A 42 -12.88 9.01 9.40
N GLU A 43 -13.62 9.05 8.31
CA GLU A 43 -13.19 8.45 7.05
C GLU A 43 -12.02 9.24 6.43
N ALA A 44 -11.05 8.51 5.90
CA ALA A 44 -9.97 9.10 5.12
C ALA A 44 -10.37 9.15 3.64
N PRO A 45 -10.06 10.25 2.92
CA PRO A 45 -10.47 10.44 1.53
C PRO A 45 -9.82 9.43 0.55
N ASN A 46 -8.78 8.72 1.00
CA ASN A 46 -8.02 7.73 0.22
C ASN A 46 -8.14 6.30 0.77
N TYR A 47 -9.00 6.07 1.76
CA TYR A 47 -9.20 4.76 2.37
C TYR A 47 -10.68 4.55 2.67
N GLN A 48 -11.40 3.99 1.70
CA GLN A 48 -12.78 3.56 1.83
C GLN A 48 -12.76 2.06 2.12
N SER A 49 -13.19 1.69 3.33
CA SER A 49 -13.53 0.30 3.64
C SER A 49 -14.87 -0.01 2.97
N GLU A 50 -14.89 -0.94 2.02
CA GLU A 50 -16.13 -1.62 1.62
C GLU A 50 -16.78 -2.33 2.81
#